data_AF-A0A1H8UVF8-F1
#
_entry.id   AF-A0A1H8UVF8-F1
#
_cell.length_a   1.000
_cell.length_b   1.000
_cell.length_c   1.000
_cell.angle_alpha   90.00
_cell.angle_beta   90.00
_cell.angle_gamma   90.00
#
_symmetry.space_group_name_H-M   'P 1'
#
loop_
_entity.id
_entity.type
_entity.pdbx_description
1 polymer ?
#
loop_
_entity_poly.entity_id
_entity_poly.type
_entity_poly.pdbx_seq_one_letter_code
_entity_poly.pdbx_strand_id
1 'polypeptide(L)'
;MENSVSTPVIQTELCTYCQSKAETDDIFCTNCGYPLKGTELEQKNFVTQHNFNDIDLADLNKKLKNAGMSLYYLAGIFVLSGFVNFFLSKDDPEVLAIVIPIFILAVLFLILGAYSAKKPLACLISGLSLYVIVQILLAIDDPINIARGIIFKIAIIGYLIKGIKSAIDIEKIKKDNHLA
;
A
#
# COMPACT_ATOMS: atom_id res chain seq x y z
N MET A 1 -19.27 14.83 72.68
CA MET A 1 -18.56 13.71 72.02
C MET A 1 -18.63 13.97 70.53
N GLU A 2 -17.78 14.84 70.02
CA GLU A 2 -17.70 15.14 68.58
C GLU A 2 -16.77 14.09 67.95
N ASN A 3 -17.36 13.20 67.16
CA ASN A 3 -16.64 12.23 66.35
C ASN A 3 -16.00 12.95 65.16
N SER A 4 -14.68 13.11 65.18
CA SER A 4 -13.89 13.53 64.04
C SER A 4 -13.83 12.40 63.00
N VAL A 5 -14.70 12.47 62.00
CA VAL A 5 -14.59 11.65 60.79
C VAL A 5 -13.37 12.14 60.02
N SER A 6 -12.28 11.37 60.08
CA SER A 6 -11.08 11.58 59.28
C SER A 6 -11.41 11.37 57.80
N THR A 7 -11.41 12.45 57.02
CA THR A 7 -11.50 12.38 55.56
C THR A 7 -10.28 11.61 55.03
N PRO A 8 -10.47 10.54 54.23
CA PRO A 8 -9.34 9.83 53.65
C PRO A 8 -8.61 10.75 52.67
N VAL A 9 -7.31 10.92 52.86
CA VAL A 9 -6.44 11.69 51.96
C VAL A 9 -6.26 10.88 50.69
N ILE A 10 -7.00 11.22 49.63
CA ILE A 10 -6.87 10.57 48.32
C ILE A 10 -5.54 11.02 47.72
N GLN A 11 -4.55 10.12 47.72
CA GLN A 11 -3.26 10.36 47.09
C GLN A 11 -3.44 10.23 45.57
N THR A 12 -3.01 11.25 44.82
CA THR A 12 -3.13 11.31 43.36
C THR A 12 -1.75 11.32 42.74
N GLU A 13 -1.57 10.53 41.69
CA GLU A 13 -0.35 10.44 40.89
C GLU A 13 -0.62 10.78 39.42
N LEU A 14 0.44 11.06 38.66
CA LEU A 14 0.33 11.33 37.22
C LEU A 14 0.42 10.02 36.45
N CYS A 15 -0.50 9.79 35.52
CA CYS A 15 -0.43 8.67 34.59
C CYS A 15 0.85 8.78 33.75
N THR A 16 1.65 7.71 33.71
CA THR A 16 2.93 7.67 32.98
C THR A 16 2.77 7.78 31.47
N TYR A 17 1.57 7.49 30.94
CA TYR A 17 1.28 7.53 29.51
C TYR A 17 0.69 8.88 29.05
N CYS A 18 -0.46 9.29 29.61
CA CYS A 18 -1.16 10.49 29.16
C CYS A 18 -0.98 11.71 30.08
N GLN A 19 -0.24 11.56 31.17
CA GLN A 19 0.04 12.62 32.16
C GLN A 19 -1.18 13.25 32.82
N SER A 20 -2.36 12.62 32.75
CA SER A 20 -3.51 13.06 33.54
C SER A 20 -3.35 12.62 35.00
N LYS A 21 -4.01 13.35 35.91
CA LYS A 21 -4.12 12.92 37.32
C LYS A 21 -4.92 11.61 37.38
N ALA A 22 -4.41 10.66 38.13
CA ALA A 22 -5.03 9.37 38.42
C ALA A 22 -5.00 9.13 39.93
N GLU A 23 -6.00 8.42 40.46
CA GLU A 23 -5.98 8.05 41.87
C GLU A 23 -5.01 6.89 42.07
N THR A 24 -4.27 6.90 43.18
CA THR A 24 -3.28 5.85 43.49
C THR A 24 -3.90 4.45 43.64
N ASP A 25 -5.21 4.37 43.90
CA ASP A 25 -5.89 3.08 43.99
C ASP A 25 -6.37 2.55 42.63
N ASP A 26 -6.41 3.38 41.59
CA ASP A 26 -6.93 3.00 40.29
C ASP A 26 -6.08 1.88 39.63
N ILE A 27 -6.77 0.86 39.12
CA ILE A 27 -6.15 -0.23 38.34
C ILE A 27 -5.83 0.26 36.91
N PHE A 28 -6.69 1.13 36.37
CA PHE A 28 -6.58 1.72 35.04
C PHE A 28 -6.75 3.24 35.10
N CYS A 29 -6.06 3.96 34.24
CA CYS A 29 -6.22 5.41 34.10
C CYS A 29 -7.62 5.72 33.55
N THR A 30 -8.39 6.52 34.29
CA THR A 30 -9.76 6.92 33.91
C THR A 30 -9.83 7.81 32.66
N ASN A 31 -8.72 8.45 32.28
CA ASN A 31 -8.67 9.32 31.10
C ASN A 31 -8.29 8.59 29.81
N CYS A 32 -7.29 7.70 29.86
CA CYS A 32 -6.77 7.04 28.64
C CYS A 32 -6.94 5.51 28.63
N GLY A 33 -7.21 4.88 29.77
CA GLY A 33 -7.29 3.42 29.90
C GLY A 33 -5.97 2.72 30.21
N TYR A 34 -4.85 3.46 30.39
CA TYR A 34 -3.54 2.87 30.68
C TYR A 34 -3.56 2.02 31.97
N PRO A 35 -3.07 0.77 31.97
CA PRO A 35 -3.09 -0.08 33.14
C PRO A 35 -2.01 0.33 34.15
N LEU A 36 -2.35 1.19 35.11
CA LEU A 36 -1.45 1.77 36.11
C LEU A 36 -0.78 0.71 36.99
N LYS A 37 -1.55 -0.31 37.37
CA LYS A 37 -1.09 -1.45 38.19
C LYS A 37 -0.92 -2.74 37.38
N GLY A 38 -1.01 -2.67 36.05
CA GLY A 38 -0.85 -3.83 35.18
C GLY A 38 0.59 -4.33 35.13
N THR A 39 0.79 -5.54 34.64
CA THR A 39 2.12 -6.11 34.39
C THR A 39 2.90 -5.29 33.34
N GLU A 40 4.24 -5.40 33.31
CA GLU A 40 5.03 -4.78 32.25
C GLU A 40 4.56 -5.18 30.84
N LEU A 41 4.07 -6.42 30.69
CA LEU A 41 3.51 -6.92 29.44
C LEU A 41 2.20 -6.21 29.07
N GLU A 42 1.28 -6.03 30.02
CA GLU A 42 0.02 -5.30 29.80
C GLU A 42 0.25 -3.83 29.49
N GLN A 43 1.14 -3.18 30.25
CA GLN A 43 1.54 -1.80 30.02
C GLN A 43 2.18 -1.63 28.63
N LYS A 44 3.11 -2.52 28.26
CA LYS A 44 3.75 -2.51 26.94
C LYS A 44 2.75 -2.78 25.80
N ASN A 45 1.82 -3.71 25.98
CA ASN A 45 0.78 -4.02 25.01
C ASN A 45 -0.16 -2.82 24.82
N PHE A 46 -0.53 -2.13 25.90
CA PHE A 46 -1.33 -0.91 25.85
C PHE A 46 -0.60 0.20 25.07
N VAL A 47 0.67 0.46 25.37
CA VAL A 47 1.48 1.46 24.64
C VAL A 47 1.63 1.09 23.17
N THR A 48 1.81 -0.20 22.86
CA THR A 48 1.91 -0.68 21.47
C THR A 48 0.57 -0.54 20.74
N GLN A 49 -0.54 -0.81 21.42
CA GLN A 49 -1.90 -0.63 20.88
C GLN A 49 -2.29 0.85 20.70
N HIS A 50 -1.75 1.75 21.51
CA HIS A 50 -2.05 3.18 21.39
C HIS A 50 -1.01 3.98 20.57
N ASN A 51 0.19 3.44 20.32
CA ASN A 51 1.12 3.92 19.29
C ASN A 51 0.78 3.41 17.87
N PHE A 52 -0.46 2.97 17.65
CA PHE A 52 -0.94 2.34 16.41
C PHE A 52 -0.69 3.18 15.15
N ASN A 53 -0.69 4.51 15.26
CA ASN A 53 -0.62 5.39 14.10
C ASN A 53 0.70 5.24 13.32
N ASP A 54 1.86 5.15 13.99
CA ASP A 54 3.14 5.20 13.27
C ASP A 54 3.56 3.83 12.71
N ILE A 55 3.30 2.76 13.48
CA ILE A 55 3.67 1.39 13.09
C ILE A 55 2.77 0.88 11.96
N ASP A 56 1.47 1.14 12.05
CA ASP A 56 0.52 0.70 11.02
C ASP A 56 0.69 1.53 9.74
N LEU A 57 0.98 2.83 9.83
CA LEU A 57 1.29 3.65 8.65
C LEU A 57 2.52 3.18 7.87
N ALA A 58 3.58 2.79 8.56
CA ALA A 58 4.77 2.27 7.92
C ALA A 58 4.48 0.96 7.16
N ASP A 59 3.68 0.07 7.76
CA ASP A 59 3.27 -1.19 7.13
C ASP A 59 2.30 -0.98 5.96
N LEU A 60 1.33 -0.07 6.11
CA LEU A 60 0.41 0.35 5.07
C LEU A 60 1.16 0.94 3.87
N ASN A 61 2.09 1.87 4.10
CA ASN A 61 2.94 2.45 3.05
C ASN A 61 3.82 1.40 2.37
N LYS A 62 4.35 0.43 3.13
CA LYS A 62 5.13 -0.69 2.58
C LYS A 62 4.27 -1.58 1.68
N LYS A 63 3.05 -1.92 2.10
CA LYS A 63 2.08 -2.66 1.28
C LYS A 63 1.70 -1.88 0.01
N LEU A 64 1.54 -0.56 0.11
CA LEU A 64 1.27 0.33 -1.01
C LEU A 64 2.41 0.36 -2.02
N LYS A 65 3.65 0.48 -1.54
CA LYS A 65 4.86 0.40 -2.36
C LYS A 65 4.99 -0.96 -3.05
N ASN A 66 4.66 -2.03 -2.34
CA ASN A 66 4.63 -3.38 -2.91
C ASN A 66 3.55 -3.53 -3.99
N ALA A 67 2.40 -2.88 -3.88
CA ALA A 67 1.39 -2.88 -4.94
C ALA A 67 1.95 -2.23 -6.22
N GLY A 68 2.70 -1.12 -6.07
CA GLY A 68 3.42 -0.44 -7.15
C GLY A 68 4.47 -1.31 -7.87
N MET A 69 4.99 -2.36 -7.22
CA MET A 69 5.94 -3.30 -7.84
C MET A 69 5.36 -4.02 -9.06
N SER A 70 4.03 -4.15 -9.15
CA SER A 70 3.33 -4.69 -10.32
C SER A 70 3.69 -3.95 -11.62
N LEU A 71 3.91 -2.63 -11.54
CA LEU A 71 4.28 -1.80 -12.69
C LEU A 71 5.72 -2.06 -13.15
N TYR A 72 6.63 -2.31 -12.20
CA TYR A 72 8.01 -2.70 -12.51
C TYR A 72 8.07 -4.09 -13.15
N TYR A 73 7.26 -5.04 -12.69
CA TYR A 73 7.15 -6.35 -13.34
C TYR A 73 6.69 -6.21 -14.79
N LEU A 74 5.71 -5.33 -15.06
CA LEU A 74 5.27 -5.05 -16.42
C LEU A 74 6.36 -4.41 -17.28
N ALA A 75 7.07 -3.43 -16.74
CA ALA A 75 8.22 -2.85 -17.43
C ALA A 75 9.24 -3.93 -17.82
N GLY A 76 9.60 -4.82 -16.90
CA GLY A 76 10.50 -5.94 -17.16
C GLY A 76 9.98 -6.89 -18.24
N ILE A 77 8.69 -7.25 -18.19
CA ILE A 77 8.03 -8.09 -19.20
C ILE A 77 8.10 -7.44 -20.58
N PHE A 78 7.82 -6.14 -20.70
CA PHE A 78 7.88 -5.44 -21.98
C PHE A 78 9.31 -5.33 -22.50
N VAL A 79 10.29 -5.06 -21.64
CA VAL A 79 11.71 -5.08 -22.02
C VAL A 79 12.10 -6.46 -22.58
N LEU A 80 11.79 -7.54 -21.86
CA LEU A 80 12.10 -8.90 -22.30
C LEU A 80 11.39 -9.22 -23.62
N SER A 81 10.11 -8.85 -23.75
CA SER A 81 9.35 -9.05 -24.98
C SER A 81 9.95 -8.27 -26.14
N GLY A 82 10.39 -7.02 -25.92
CA GLY A 82 11.04 -6.20 -26.93
C GLY A 82 12.34 -6.81 -27.42
N PHE A 83 13.18 -7.31 -26.50
CA PHE A 83 14.41 -8.04 -26.86
C PHE A 83 14.12 -9.32 -27.63
N VAL A 84 13.18 -10.15 -27.15
CA VAL A 84 12.81 -11.39 -27.84
C VAL A 84 12.33 -11.10 -29.27
N ASN A 85 11.46 -10.11 -29.47
CA ASN A 85 10.99 -9.72 -30.80
C ASN A 85 12.14 -9.18 -31.68
N PHE A 86 13.05 -8.40 -31.11
CA PHE A 86 14.22 -7.88 -31.84
C PHE A 86 15.14 -9.00 -32.33
N PHE A 87 15.45 -9.99 -31.49
CA PHE A 87 16.35 -11.09 -31.87
C PHE A 87 15.70 -12.10 -32.82
N LEU A 88 14.40 -12.38 -32.67
CA LEU A 88 13.68 -13.32 -33.54
C LEU A 88 13.42 -12.75 -34.95
N SER A 89 13.17 -11.44 -35.04
CA SER A 89 12.83 -10.78 -36.30
C SER A 89 13.94 -9.88 -36.82
N LYS A 90 15.20 -10.12 -36.45
CA LYS A 90 16.35 -9.24 -36.79
C LYS A 90 16.54 -8.99 -38.30
N ASP A 91 16.10 -9.94 -39.13
CA ASP A 91 16.24 -9.89 -40.58
C ASP A 91 15.03 -9.22 -41.26
N ASP A 92 14.00 -8.88 -40.49
CA ASP A 92 12.80 -8.19 -40.96
C ASP A 92 13.04 -6.66 -40.92
N PRO A 93 12.94 -5.95 -42.06
CA PRO A 93 13.09 -4.50 -42.09
C PRO A 93 12.04 -3.75 -41.22
N GLU A 94 10.91 -4.38 -40.91
CA GLU A 94 9.84 -3.79 -40.11
C GLU A 94 10.01 -4.01 -38.60
N VAL A 95 11.05 -4.73 -38.15
CA VAL A 95 11.25 -5.10 -36.74
C VAL A 95 11.25 -3.89 -35.80
N LEU A 96 11.81 -2.76 -36.24
CA LEU A 96 11.88 -1.55 -35.43
C LEU A 96 10.49 -0.94 -35.19
N ALA A 97 9.56 -1.07 -36.14
CA ALA A 97 8.19 -0.58 -36.00
C ALA A 97 7.42 -1.31 -34.88
N ILE A 98 7.78 -2.57 -34.61
CA ILE A 98 7.19 -3.38 -33.54
C ILE A 98 7.93 -3.16 -32.22
N VAL A 99 9.26 -3.15 -32.27
CA VAL A 99 10.11 -3.14 -31.07
C VAL A 99 10.11 -1.77 -30.36
N ILE A 100 10.11 -0.66 -31.12
CA ILE A 100 10.14 0.69 -30.53
C ILE A 100 8.90 0.95 -29.64
N PRO A 101 7.64 0.72 -30.07
CA PRO A 101 6.48 0.89 -29.22
C PRO A 101 6.53 0.05 -27.94
N ILE A 102 7.06 -1.18 -28.01
CA ILE A 102 7.21 -2.06 -26.84
C ILE A 102 8.19 -1.45 -25.82
N PHE A 103 9.33 -0.92 -26.27
CA PHE A 103 10.27 -0.25 -25.37
C PHE A 103 9.72 1.05 -24.80
N ILE A 104 8.97 1.83 -25.59
CA ILE A 104 8.26 3.02 -25.08
C ILE A 104 7.31 2.62 -23.96
N LEU A 105 6.53 1.56 -24.16
CA LEU A 105 5.61 1.06 -23.16
C LEU A 105 6.33 0.59 -21.89
N ALA A 106 7.46 -0.09 -22.04
CA ALA A 106 8.31 -0.46 -20.91
C ALA A 106 8.78 0.75 -20.10
N VAL A 107 9.24 1.81 -20.77
CA VAL A 107 9.67 3.06 -20.13
C VAL A 107 8.49 3.74 -19.42
N LEU A 108 7.31 3.79 -20.03
CA LEU A 108 6.11 4.35 -19.41
C LEU A 108 5.73 3.60 -18.12
N PHE A 109 5.73 2.27 -18.15
CA PHE A 109 5.47 1.45 -16.96
C PHE A 109 6.55 1.63 -15.89
N LEU A 110 7.81 1.82 -16.27
CA LEU A 110 8.91 2.09 -15.34
C LEU A 110 8.75 3.46 -14.66
N ILE A 111 8.35 4.49 -15.41
CA ILE A 111 8.05 5.82 -14.87
C ILE A 111 6.86 5.77 -13.91
N LEU A 112 5.77 5.08 -14.29
CA LEU A 112 4.61 4.87 -13.42
C LEU A 112 5.01 4.08 -12.16
N GLY A 113 5.85 3.06 -12.29
CA GLY A 113 6.42 2.31 -11.17
C GLY A 113 7.20 3.21 -10.21
N ALA A 114 8.06 4.08 -10.72
CA ALA A 114 8.82 5.03 -9.91
C ALA A 114 7.90 6.06 -9.21
N TYR A 115 6.89 6.57 -9.92
CA TYR A 115 5.96 7.55 -9.37
C TYR A 115 4.94 6.92 -8.38
N SER A 116 4.75 5.59 -8.44
CA SER A 116 3.85 4.87 -7.54
C SER A 116 4.24 4.98 -6.07
N ALA A 117 5.50 5.28 -5.74
CA ALA A 117 5.93 5.54 -4.37
C ALA A 117 5.24 6.76 -3.73
N LYS A 118 4.74 7.71 -4.56
CA LYS A 118 4.03 8.90 -4.10
C LYS A 118 2.52 8.78 -4.26
N LYS A 119 2.06 8.23 -5.39
CA LYS A 119 0.64 8.11 -5.73
C LYS A 119 0.33 6.73 -6.36
N PRO A 120 0.36 5.66 -5.57
CA PRO A 120 0.29 4.29 -6.08
C PRO A 120 -1.04 3.98 -6.75
N LEU A 121 -2.17 4.41 -6.16
CA LEU A 121 -3.49 4.14 -6.71
C LEU A 121 -3.67 4.79 -8.08
N ALA A 122 -3.30 6.07 -8.21
CA ALA A 122 -3.30 6.77 -9.49
C ALA A 122 -2.42 6.04 -10.53
N CYS A 123 -1.19 5.64 -10.16
CA CYS A 123 -0.28 4.96 -11.07
C CYS A 123 -0.79 3.59 -11.51
N LEU A 124 -1.39 2.81 -10.61
CA LEU A 124 -1.92 1.49 -10.91
C LEU A 124 -3.14 1.57 -11.83
N ILE A 125 -4.05 2.51 -11.59
CA ILE A 125 -5.19 2.77 -12.49
C ILE A 125 -4.68 3.23 -13.85
N SER A 126 -3.78 4.22 -13.90
CA SER A 126 -3.19 4.69 -15.16
C SER A 126 -2.46 3.59 -15.91
N GLY A 127 -1.71 2.73 -15.21
CA GLY A 127 -1.02 1.59 -15.81
C GLY A 127 -2.00 0.56 -16.40
N LEU A 128 -3.09 0.26 -15.70
CA LEU A 128 -4.14 -0.61 -16.22
C LEU A 128 -4.84 0.01 -17.44
N SER A 129 -5.21 1.28 -17.38
CA SER A 129 -5.81 2.00 -18.51
C SER A 129 -4.89 2.00 -19.72
N LEU A 130 -3.60 2.33 -19.54
CA LEU A 130 -2.62 2.32 -20.62
C LEU A 130 -2.48 0.93 -21.24
N TYR A 131 -2.40 -0.11 -20.42
CA TYR A 131 -2.33 -1.49 -20.89
C TYR A 131 -3.56 -1.85 -21.75
N VAL A 132 -4.77 -1.57 -21.26
CA VAL A 132 -6.02 -1.88 -21.98
C VAL A 132 -6.11 -1.11 -23.29
N ILE A 133 -5.75 0.19 -23.30
CA ILE A 133 -5.73 1.00 -24.52
C ILE A 133 -4.82 0.37 -25.57
N VAL A 134 -3.60 -0.02 -25.20
CA VAL A 134 -2.67 -0.68 -26.13
C VAL A 134 -3.25 -1.99 -26.66
N GLN A 135 -3.89 -2.80 -25.81
CA GLN A 135 -4.52 -4.05 -26.26
C GLN A 135 -5.66 -3.81 -27.26
N ILE A 136 -6.45 -2.74 -27.07
CA ILE A 136 -7.50 -2.35 -28.01
C ILE A 136 -6.90 -1.90 -29.34
N LEU A 137 -5.83 -1.10 -29.32
CA LEU A 137 -5.16 -0.67 -30.55
C LEU A 137 -4.62 -1.86 -31.35
N LEU A 138 -3.97 -2.82 -30.67
CA LEU A 138 -3.46 -4.04 -31.30
C LEU A 138 -4.56 -4.96 -31.84
N ALA A 139 -5.75 -4.91 -31.24
CA ALA A 139 -6.91 -5.68 -31.68
C ALA A 139 -7.55 -5.13 -32.95
N ILE A 140 -7.50 -3.81 -33.14
CA ILE A 140 -8.00 -3.15 -34.35
C ILE A 140 -7.10 -3.49 -35.54
N ASP A 141 -5.79 -3.60 -35.30
CA ASP A 141 -4.81 -3.96 -36.33
C ASP A 141 -4.95 -5.43 -36.77
N ASP A 142 -4.95 -6.37 -35.81
CA ASP A 142 -5.26 -7.77 -36.08
C ASP A 142 -5.97 -8.41 -34.86
N PRO A 143 -7.25 -8.83 -34.98
CA PRO A 143 -8.00 -9.42 -33.87
C PRO A 143 -7.38 -10.73 -33.36
N ILE A 144 -6.53 -11.42 -34.14
CA ILE A 144 -5.83 -12.61 -33.66
C ILE A 144 -4.80 -12.27 -32.56
N ASN A 145 -4.33 -11.02 -32.52
CA ASN A 145 -3.43 -10.55 -31.47
C ASN A 145 -4.11 -10.56 -30.10
N ILE A 146 -5.44 -10.43 -30.00
CA ILE A 146 -6.16 -10.61 -28.72
C ILE A 146 -6.01 -12.04 -28.22
N ALA A 147 -6.26 -13.02 -29.10
CA ALA A 147 -6.28 -14.43 -28.75
C ALA A 147 -4.87 -14.97 -28.42
N ARG A 148 -3.84 -14.46 -29.10
CA ARG A 148 -2.45 -14.81 -28.81
C ARG A 148 -2.02 -14.29 -27.45
N GLY A 149 -1.48 -15.20 -26.63
CA GLY A 149 -1.00 -14.87 -25.29
C GLY A 149 -2.11 -14.48 -24.30
N ILE A 150 -3.38 -14.84 -24.56
CA ILE A 150 -4.53 -14.47 -23.72
C ILE A 150 -4.34 -14.84 -22.25
N ILE A 151 -3.72 -16.00 -21.96
CA ILE A 151 -3.41 -16.46 -20.60
C ILE A 151 -2.53 -15.42 -19.87
N PHE A 152 -1.50 -14.93 -20.55
CA PHE A 152 -0.58 -13.95 -19.99
C PHE A 152 -1.25 -12.59 -19.79
N LYS A 153 -2.10 -12.17 -20.72
CA LYS A 153 -2.86 -10.92 -20.60
C LYS A 153 -3.84 -10.95 -19.43
N ILE A 154 -4.55 -12.06 -19.24
CA ILE A 154 -5.44 -12.27 -18.10
C ILE A 154 -4.64 -12.24 -16.79
N ALA A 155 -3.47 -12.89 -16.75
CA ALA A 155 -2.60 -12.85 -15.58
C ALA A 155 -2.17 -11.41 -15.24
N ILE A 156 -1.70 -10.64 -16.22
CA ILE A 156 -1.32 -9.22 -16.05
C ILE A 156 -2.48 -8.39 -15.49
N ILE A 157 -3.66 -8.50 -16.10
CA ILE A 157 -4.85 -7.75 -15.68
C ILE A 157 -5.22 -8.16 -14.24
N GLY A 158 -5.22 -9.46 -13.93
CA GLY A 158 -5.50 -9.96 -12.60
C GLY A 158 -4.52 -9.43 -11.55
N TYR A 159 -3.22 -9.39 -11.85
CA TYR A 159 -2.21 -8.81 -10.97
C TYR A 159 -2.43 -7.31 -10.74
N LEU A 160 -2.70 -6.54 -11.80
CA LEU A 160 -2.99 -5.11 -11.70
C LEU A 160 -4.25 -4.85 -10.89
N ILE A 161 -5.34 -5.58 -11.13
CA ILE A 161 -6.60 -5.45 -10.37
C ILE A 161 -6.36 -5.75 -8.88
N LYS A 162 -5.60 -6.81 -8.57
CA LYS A 162 -5.24 -7.14 -7.19
C LYS A 162 -4.44 -6.01 -6.54
N GLY A 163 -3.48 -5.43 -7.26
CA GLY A 163 -2.72 -4.27 -6.81
C GLY A 163 -3.61 -3.05 -6.55
N ILE A 164 -4.53 -2.74 -7.47
CA ILE A 164 -5.49 -1.63 -7.34
C ILE A 164 -6.39 -1.83 -6.13
N LYS A 165 -6.96 -3.02 -5.95
CA LYS A 165 -7.83 -3.32 -4.80
C LYS A 165 -7.08 -3.12 -3.48
N SER A 166 -5.86 -3.66 -3.39
CA SER A 166 -5.02 -3.47 -2.22
C SER A 166 -4.70 -2.00 -1.96
N ALA A 167 -4.48 -1.20 -3.01
CA ALA A 167 -4.22 0.23 -2.87
C ALA A 167 -5.47 1.00 -2.39
N ILE A 168 -6.65 0.67 -2.93
CA ILE A 168 -7.93 1.26 -2.51
C ILE A 168 -8.20 1.01 -1.03
N ASP A 169 -8.03 -0.24 -0.58
CA ASP A 169 -8.29 -0.63 0.81
C ASP A 169 -7.39 0.16 1.77
N ILE A 170 -6.12 0.34 1.42
CA ILE A 170 -5.17 1.09 2.25
C ILE A 170 -5.45 2.60 2.22
N GLU A 171 -5.76 3.18 1.06
CA GLU A 171 -6.14 4.61 1.00
C GLU A 171 -7.41 4.90 1.79
N LYS A 172 -8.36 3.95 1.83
CA LYS A 172 -9.55 4.06 2.67
C LYS A 172 -9.20 4.07 4.16
N ILE A 173 -8.36 3.13 4.61
CA ILE A 173 -7.88 3.09 6.02
C ILE A 173 -7.18 4.41 6.37
N LYS A 174 -6.33 4.91 5.47
CA LYS A 174 -5.61 6.17 5.64
C LYS A 174 -6.57 7.37 5.79
N LYS A 175 -7.60 7.42 4.96
CA LYS A 175 -8.66 8.45 5.01
C LYS A 175 -9.51 8.36 6.27
N ASP A 176 -9.95 7.16 6.65
CA ASP A 176 -10.84 6.94 7.79
C ASP A 176 -10.16 7.25 9.14
N ASN A 177 -8.83 7.10 9.22
CA ASN A 177 -8.04 7.41 10.40
C ASN A 177 -7.39 8.81 10.38
N HIS A 178 -7.73 9.66 9.40
CA HIS A 178 -7.14 11.00 9.23
C HIS A 178 -5.61 11.02 9.11
N LEU A 179 -5.02 9.95 8.58
CA LEU A 179 -3.56 9.84 8.44
C LEU A 179 -3.17 10.43 7.08
N ALA A 180 -2.30 11.45 7.04
CA ALA A 180 -1.99 12.22 5.82
C ALA A 180 -0.94 11.56 4.92
#